data_AF-A0A6M1YWI8-F1
#
_entry.id   AF-A0A6M1YWI8-F1
#
_cell.length_a   1.000
_cell.length_b   1.000
_cell.length_c   1.000
_cell.angle_alpha   90.00
_cell.angle_beta   90.00
_cell.angle_gamma   90.00
#
_symmetry.space_group_name_H-M   'P 1'
#
loop_
_entity.id
_entity.type
_entity.pdbx_description
1 polymer ?
#
loop_
_entity_poly.entity_id
_entity_poly.type
_entity_poly.pdbx_seq_one_letter_code
_entity_poly.pdbx_strand_id
1 'polypeptide(L)'
;MRFRLFLVLFLFLSLNLYSVPQKMLAAAYKNKTIQRPTIVLDAGHGGRDQGAKIKYPYLEEKRLTLSAVLYTKKYLEQLGYKVVLTRAKDYFVPLKKRVSLANSNNAEIFVSIHFNSCPNKIAHGIEVYYFNSQENKIRARNSMNLANCILSDVIKKTQAKSRGVKRGQFCVVRET
;
A
#
# COMPACT_ATOMS: atom_id res chain seq x y z
N MET A 1 -6.69 72.70 16.17
CA MET A 1 -6.69 71.24 16.45
C MET A 1 -6.24 70.49 15.21
N ARG A 2 -5.06 69.85 15.27
CA ARG A 2 -4.52 68.84 14.33
C ARG A 2 -4.84 67.44 14.95
N PHE A 3 -4.95 66.27 14.30
CA PHE A 3 -4.30 65.61 13.14
C PHE A 3 -5.30 64.58 12.56
N ARG A 4 -5.50 64.38 11.24
CA ARG A 4 -4.68 63.80 10.14
C ARG A 4 -4.48 62.26 10.16
N LEU A 5 -5.13 61.67 9.16
CA LEU A 5 -5.00 60.34 8.52
C LEU A 5 -3.55 59.85 8.38
N PHE A 6 -3.30 58.55 8.63
CA PHE A 6 -2.03 57.88 8.33
C PHE A 6 -2.27 56.54 7.61
N LEU A 7 -1.71 56.44 6.40
CA LEU A 7 -1.45 55.22 5.65
C LEU A 7 -0.04 55.37 5.05
N VAL A 8 0.97 54.65 5.55
CA VAL A 8 2.17 54.24 4.78
C VAL A 8 2.70 52.90 5.33
N LEU A 9 3.21 52.13 4.37
CA LEU A 9 3.63 50.75 4.28
C LEU A 9 5.07 50.48 4.80
N PHE A 10 5.37 49.20 5.08
CA PHE A 10 6.70 48.52 5.20
C PHE A 10 7.69 48.95 6.31
N LEU A 11 8.16 47.99 7.13
CA LEU A 11 9.40 47.25 6.84
C LEU A 11 9.65 46.15 7.88
N PHE A 12 10.16 45.04 7.37
CA PHE A 12 10.65 43.85 8.05
C PHE A 12 11.46 44.12 9.31
N LEU A 13 11.05 43.48 10.41
CA LEU A 13 11.93 43.15 11.53
C LEU A 13 12.84 41.98 11.08
N SER A 14 13.76 42.23 10.16
CA SER A 14 14.78 41.26 9.73
C SER A 14 16.14 41.66 10.29
N LEU A 15 16.32 41.49 11.59
CA LEU A 15 17.64 41.49 12.21
C LEU A 15 17.80 40.16 12.97
N ASN A 16 18.77 39.37 12.51
CA ASN A 16 19.17 38.01 12.93
C ASN A 16 18.50 36.80 12.28
N LEU A 17 18.42 36.76 10.94
CA LEU A 17 18.27 35.51 10.19
C LEU A 17 19.06 35.47 8.85
N TYR A 18 20.08 36.31 8.69
CA TYR A 18 20.89 36.42 7.45
C TYR A 18 22.27 35.75 7.53
N SER A 19 22.41 34.67 8.31
CA SER A 19 23.68 33.94 8.36
C SER A 19 23.54 32.45 8.10
N VAL A 20 22.36 31.96 7.70
CA VAL A 20 22.29 30.60 7.14
C VAL A 20 22.62 30.72 5.66
N PRO A 21 23.77 30.21 5.18
CA PRO A 21 24.10 30.25 3.76
C PRO A 21 22.97 29.56 3.00
N GLN A 22 22.46 30.18 1.93
CA GLN A 22 21.45 29.55 1.06
C GLN A 22 21.90 28.15 0.57
N LYS A 23 23.22 27.92 0.46
CA LYS A 23 23.81 26.60 0.19
C LYS A 23 23.57 25.58 1.32
N MET A 24 23.58 25.99 2.58
CA MET A 24 23.26 25.12 3.73
C MET A 24 21.76 24.84 3.83
N LEU A 25 20.90 25.82 3.56
CA LEU A 25 19.44 25.60 3.44
C LEU A 25 19.12 24.67 2.27
N ALA A 26 19.75 24.88 1.12
CA ALA A 26 19.60 24.02 -0.05
C ALA A 26 20.21 22.62 0.16
N ALA A 27 21.29 22.48 0.94
CA ALA A 27 21.88 21.19 1.30
C ALA A 27 21.04 20.44 2.34
N ALA A 28 20.49 21.14 3.34
CA ALA A 28 19.54 20.58 4.31
C ALA A 28 18.24 20.13 3.64
N TYR A 29 17.79 20.85 2.60
CA TYR A 29 16.61 20.49 1.80
C TYR A 29 16.92 19.41 0.76
N LYS A 30 18.11 19.39 0.15
CA LYS A 30 18.57 18.35 -0.80
C LYS A 30 18.78 16.98 -0.16
N ASN A 31 19.05 16.92 1.14
CA ASN A 31 19.38 15.68 1.84
C ASN A 31 18.20 14.96 2.48
N LYS A 32 16.97 15.46 2.34
CA LYS A 32 15.78 14.64 2.63
C LYS A 32 15.41 13.85 1.38
N THR A 33 16.26 12.91 0.98
CA THR A 33 15.82 11.84 0.09
C THR A 33 14.67 11.14 0.81
N ILE A 34 13.44 11.40 0.41
CA ILE A 34 12.29 10.65 0.90
C ILE A 34 12.52 9.21 0.42
N GLN A 35 13.05 8.37 1.30
CA GLN A 35 13.15 6.95 1.03
C GLN A 35 11.73 6.46 0.78
N ARG A 36 11.53 5.85 -0.39
CA ARG A 36 10.24 5.27 -0.74
C ARG A 36 9.97 4.08 0.17
N PRO A 37 8.70 3.85 0.56
CA PRO A 37 8.37 2.77 1.46
C PRO A 37 8.77 1.41 0.87
N THR A 38 9.26 0.51 1.72
CA THR A 38 9.44 -0.90 1.31
C THR A 38 8.07 -1.57 1.21
N ILE A 39 7.78 -2.17 0.05
CA ILE A 39 6.51 -2.84 -0.23
C ILE A 39 6.74 -4.35 -0.27
N VAL A 40 5.94 -5.11 0.47
CA VAL A 40 5.86 -6.56 0.35
C VAL A 40 4.56 -6.94 -0.34
N LEU A 41 4.69 -7.66 -1.45
CA LEU A 41 3.57 -8.23 -2.17
C LEU A 41 3.50 -9.73 -1.90
N ASP A 42 2.34 -10.17 -1.46
CA ASP A 42 2.06 -11.56 -1.16
C ASP A 42 1.16 -12.18 -2.22
N ALA A 43 1.70 -13.15 -2.96
CA ALA A 43 0.92 -13.95 -3.90
C ALA A 43 0.25 -15.09 -3.14
N GLY A 44 -1.05 -14.99 -2.88
CA GLY A 44 -1.84 -15.99 -2.16
C GLY A 44 -1.61 -17.41 -2.69
N HIS A 45 -1.70 -18.41 -1.80
CA HIS A 45 -1.54 -19.84 -2.13
C HIS A 45 -0.15 -20.19 -2.71
N GLY A 46 -0.03 -21.28 -3.49
CA GLY A 46 1.18 -21.71 -4.18
C GLY A 46 1.53 -23.19 -3.94
N GLY A 47 2.17 -23.81 -4.92
CA GLY A 47 2.57 -25.22 -4.90
C GLY A 47 1.37 -26.14 -4.67
N ARG A 48 1.40 -26.87 -3.55
CA ARG A 48 0.33 -27.80 -3.12
C ARG A 48 -0.98 -27.11 -2.76
N ASP A 49 -0.94 -25.83 -2.43
CA ASP A 49 -2.14 -25.03 -2.18
C ASP A 49 -2.55 -24.34 -3.47
N GLN A 50 -3.63 -24.81 -4.09
CA GLN A 50 -4.12 -24.29 -5.38
C GLN A 50 -4.96 -23.02 -5.22
N GLY A 51 -5.46 -22.75 -4.00
CA GLY A 51 -6.57 -21.82 -3.79
C GLY A 51 -7.84 -22.26 -4.50
N ALA A 52 -8.71 -21.30 -4.81
CA ALA A 52 -9.90 -21.54 -5.61
C ALA A 52 -9.53 -22.05 -7.01
N LYS A 53 -10.39 -22.90 -7.59
CA LYS A 53 -10.20 -23.43 -8.95
C LYS A 53 -11.49 -23.56 -9.73
N ILE A 54 -11.37 -23.40 -11.04
CA ILE A 54 -12.42 -23.68 -12.02
C ILE A 54 -11.89 -24.83 -12.90
N LYS A 55 -12.77 -25.80 -13.24
CA LYS A 55 -12.38 -26.95 -14.09
C LYS A 55 -12.36 -26.61 -15.58
N TYR A 56 -13.29 -25.78 -16.05
CA TYR A 56 -13.45 -25.43 -17.47
C TYR A 56 -13.82 -23.93 -17.63
N PRO A 57 -12.94 -23.11 -18.26
CA PRO A 57 -11.54 -23.40 -18.52
C PRO A 57 -10.79 -23.69 -17.21
N TYR A 58 -9.73 -24.49 -17.28
CA TYR A 58 -8.95 -24.81 -16.08
C TYR A 58 -8.20 -23.57 -15.59
N LEU A 59 -8.52 -23.13 -14.38
CA LEU A 59 -7.91 -21.97 -13.76
C LEU A 59 -7.71 -22.19 -12.26
N GLU A 60 -6.56 -21.77 -11.75
CA GLU A 60 -6.21 -21.86 -10.33
C GLU A 60 -5.89 -20.45 -9.80
N GLU A 61 -6.42 -20.12 -8.64
CA GLU A 61 -6.17 -18.86 -7.96
C GLU A 61 -4.67 -18.62 -7.78
N LYS A 62 -3.90 -19.64 -7.38
CA LYS A 62 -2.44 -19.51 -7.20
C LYS A 62 -1.69 -18.99 -8.44
N ARG A 63 -2.19 -19.27 -9.65
CA ARG A 63 -1.59 -18.80 -10.91
C ARG A 63 -1.95 -17.34 -11.16
N LEU A 64 -3.21 -16.98 -10.94
CA LEU A 64 -3.69 -15.61 -11.05
C LEU A 64 -3.01 -14.68 -10.06
N THR A 65 -2.90 -15.09 -8.79
CA THR A 65 -2.22 -14.30 -7.75
C THR A 65 -0.75 -14.09 -8.07
N LEU A 66 -0.04 -15.12 -8.55
CA LEU A 66 1.36 -15.00 -8.97
C LEU A 66 1.51 -14.01 -10.13
N SER A 67 0.67 -14.13 -11.15
CA SER A 67 0.70 -13.23 -12.31
C SER A 67 0.44 -11.78 -11.91
N ALA A 68 -0.59 -11.54 -11.09
CA ALA A 68 -0.93 -10.20 -10.61
C ALA A 68 0.20 -9.56 -9.80
N VAL A 69 0.82 -10.32 -8.89
CA VAL A 69 1.93 -9.84 -8.04
C VAL A 69 3.19 -9.56 -8.86
N LEU A 70 3.54 -10.41 -9.82
CA LEU A 70 4.71 -10.18 -10.69
C LEU A 70 4.54 -8.92 -11.55
N TYR A 71 3.35 -8.71 -12.12
CA TYR A 71 3.04 -7.49 -12.86
C TYR A 71 3.12 -6.25 -11.96
N THR A 72 2.49 -6.32 -10.78
CA THR A 72 2.48 -5.22 -9.80
C THR A 72 3.89 -4.89 -9.32
N LYS A 73 4.73 -5.89 -9.05
CA LYS A 73 6.15 -5.69 -8.69
C LYS A 73 6.89 -4.94 -9.78
N LYS A 74 6.82 -5.41 -11.03
CA LYS A 74 7.52 -4.79 -12.16
C LYS A 74 7.14 -3.30 -12.27
N TYR A 75 5.85 -3.00 -12.18
CA TYR A 75 5.35 -1.62 -12.25
C TYR A 75 5.84 -0.75 -11.07
N LEU A 76 5.76 -1.25 -9.84
CA LEU A 76 6.23 -0.52 -8.66
C LEU A 76 7.75 -0.30 -8.66
N GLU A 77 8.54 -1.28 -9.12
CA GLU A 77 9.99 -1.12 -9.25
C GLU A 77 10.37 -0.09 -10.32
N GLN A 78 9.62 -0.01 -11.42
CA GLN A 78 9.79 1.07 -12.42
C GLN A 78 9.51 2.46 -11.83
N LEU A 79 8.66 2.56 -10.80
CA LEU A 79 8.41 3.79 -10.05
C LEU A 79 9.45 4.04 -8.94
N GLY A 80 10.46 3.18 -8.81
CA GLY A 80 11.57 3.31 -7.85
C GLY A 80 11.29 2.74 -6.45
N TYR A 81 10.21 1.98 -6.25
CA TYR A 81 9.94 1.34 -4.96
C TYR A 81 10.79 0.07 -4.78
N LYS A 82 11.21 -0.19 -3.54
CA LYS A 82 11.76 -1.49 -3.15
C LYS A 82 10.60 -2.47 -2.95
N VAL A 83 10.56 -3.56 -3.74
CA VAL A 83 9.48 -4.54 -3.70
C VAL A 83 10.00 -5.94 -3.39
N VAL A 84 9.52 -6.52 -2.29
CA VAL A 84 9.82 -7.89 -1.87
C VAL A 84 8.59 -8.78 -2.14
N LEU A 85 8.82 -9.99 -2.63
CA LEU A 85 7.74 -10.97 -2.85
C LEU A 85 7.78 -12.06 -1.80
N THR A 86 6.62 -12.53 -1.35
CA THR A 86 6.56 -13.75 -0.54
C THR A 86 6.91 -15.00 -1.36
N ARG A 87 6.52 -15.00 -2.65
CA ARG A 87 6.98 -15.96 -3.67
C ARG A 87 7.05 -15.34 -5.06
N ALA A 88 8.04 -15.78 -5.83
CA ALA A 88 8.24 -15.38 -7.23
C ALA A 88 7.98 -16.52 -8.24
N LYS A 89 7.70 -17.73 -7.76
CA LYS A 89 7.40 -18.94 -8.54
C LYS A 89 6.26 -19.73 -7.90
N ASP A 90 5.86 -20.83 -8.50
CA ASP A 90 4.81 -21.71 -7.97
C ASP A 90 5.35 -22.66 -6.90
N TYR A 91 5.46 -22.17 -5.65
CA TYR A 91 5.75 -22.99 -4.48
C TYR A 91 4.92 -22.52 -3.28
N PHE A 92 4.70 -23.44 -2.35
CA PHE A 92 3.91 -23.16 -1.14
C PHE A 92 4.73 -22.34 -0.14
N VAL A 93 4.13 -21.27 0.39
CA VAL A 93 4.68 -20.48 1.49
C VAL A 93 3.71 -20.49 2.68
N PRO A 94 4.10 -21.00 3.86
CA PRO A 94 3.25 -20.97 5.05
C PRO A 94 2.91 -19.53 5.47
N LEU A 95 1.72 -19.32 6.04
CA LEU A 95 1.25 -17.99 6.46
C LEU A 95 2.25 -17.27 7.38
N LYS A 96 2.78 -17.95 8.40
CA LYS A 96 3.81 -17.40 9.30
C LYS A 96 5.09 -16.96 8.57
N LYS A 97 5.49 -17.66 7.50
CA LYS A 97 6.67 -17.27 6.71
C LYS A 97 6.41 -16.02 5.88
N ARG A 98 5.18 -15.84 5.37
CA ARG A 98 4.75 -14.60 4.68
C ARG A 98 4.83 -13.39 5.61
N VAL A 99 4.31 -13.54 6.83
CA VAL A 99 4.39 -12.52 7.90
C VAL A 99 5.85 -12.22 8.25
N SER A 100 6.65 -13.25 8.53
CA SER A 100 8.07 -13.09 8.87
C SER A 100 8.86 -12.37 7.77
N LEU A 101 8.58 -12.65 6.50
CA LEU A 101 9.19 -11.95 5.37
C LEU A 101 8.86 -10.46 5.39
N ALA A 102 7.62 -10.08 5.69
CA ALA A 102 7.24 -8.68 5.78
C ALA A 102 7.94 -7.96 6.93
N ASN A 103 7.89 -8.55 8.13
CA ASN A 103 8.43 -7.94 9.34
C ASN A 103 9.96 -7.84 9.29
N SER A 104 10.65 -8.89 8.82
CA SER A 104 12.12 -8.90 8.69
C SER A 104 12.65 -7.94 7.62
N ASN A 105 11.83 -7.55 6.64
CA ASN A 105 12.18 -6.54 5.65
C ASN A 105 11.76 -5.12 6.05
N ASN A 106 11.26 -4.92 7.27
CA ASN A 106 10.70 -3.65 7.75
C ASN A 106 9.71 -3.05 6.74
N ALA A 107 8.80 -3.88 6.22
CA ALA A 107 7.86 -3.44 5.22
C ALA A 107 6.90 -2.39 5.79
N GLU A 108 6.79 -1.25 5.11
CA GLU A 108 5.83 -0.19 5.46
C GLU A 108 4.47 -0.45 4.82
N ILE A 109 4.44 -1.22 3.73
CA ILE A 109 3.23 -1.64 3.03
C ILE A 109 3.28 -3.15 2.80
N PHE A 110 2.23 -3.86 3.21
CA PHE A 110 1.98 -5.25 2.88
C PHE A 110 0.66 -5.38 2.12
N VAL A 111 0.69 -6.04 0.95
CA VAL A 111 -0.52 -6.31 0.16
C VAL A 111 -0.53 -7.79 -0.23
N SER A 112 -1.56 -8.51 0.22
CA SER A 112 -1.84 -9.88 -0.20
C SER A 112 -2.91 -9.89 -1.28
N ILE A 113 -2.63 -10.54 -2.41
CA ILE A 113 -3.52 -10.62 -3.57
C ILE A 113 -4.13 -12.03 -3.64
N HIS A 114 -5.45 -12.07 -3.74
CA HIS A 114 -6.29 -13.27 -3.81
C HIS A 114 -7.40 -13.10 -4.85
N PHE A 115 -7.95 -14.22 -5.33
CA PHE A 115 -9.11 -14.26 -6.22
C PHE A 115 -10.21 -15.09 -5.56
N ASN A 116 -11.20 -14.40 -5.02
CA ASN A 116 -12.22 -15.01 -4.18
C ASN A 116 -13.09 -16.02 -4.95
N SER A 117 -13.72 -16.94 -4.23
CA SER A 117 -14.66 -17.91 -4.79
C SER A 117 -15.78 -18.20 -3.80
N CYS A 118 -16.98 -18.45 -4.33
CA CYS A 118 -18.10 -18.95 -3.53
C CYS A 118 -19.05 -19.78 -4.39
N PRO A 119 -19.88 -20.65 -3.78
CA PRO A 119 -20.87 -21.44 -4.53
C PRO A 119 -21.95 -20.60 -5.22
N ASN A 120 -22.22 -19.38 -4.72
CA ASN A 120 -23.21 -18.48 -5.31
C ASN A 120 -22.67 -17.88 -6.62
N LYS A 121 -23.16 -18.40 -7.76
CA LYS A 121 -22.76 -17.99 -9.11
C LYS A 121 -23.04 -16.52 -9.45
N ILE A 122 -23.92 -15.85 -8.70
CA ILE A 122 -24.25 -14.44 -8.92
C ILE A 122 -23.23 -13.53 -8.21
N ALA A 123 -22.47 -14.04 -7.25
CA ALA A 123 -21.48 -13.26 -6.53
C ALA A 123 -20.29 -12.92 -7.43
N HIS A 124 -20.08 -11.64 -7.65
CA HIS A 124 -18.94 -11.09 -8.40
C HIS A 124 -18.55 -9.72 -7.83
N GLY A 125 -17.38 -9.23 -8.22
CA GLY A 125 -16.86 -7.93 -7.82
C GLY A 125 -15.61 -8.01 -6.94
N ILE A 126 -15.12 -6.85 -6.54
CA ILE A 126 -13.84 -6.68 -5.84
C ILE A 126 -14.10 -6.15 -4.43
N GLU A 127 -13.45 -6.75 -3.44
CA GLU A 127 -13.44 -6.34 -2.04
C GLU A 127 -12.00 -6.29 -1.55
N VAL A 128 -11.72 -5.38 -0.63
CA VAL A 128 -10.39 -5.26 -0.01
C VAL A 128 -10.54 -5.38 1.49
N TYR A 129 -9.68 -6.19 2.10
CA TYR A 129 -9.70 -6.42 3.54
C TYR A 129 -8.54 -5.72 4.24
N TYR A 130 -8.81 -5.22 5.44
CA TYR A 130 -7.77 -4.71 6.35
C TYR A 130 -8.00 -5.25 7.77
N PHE A 131 -6.92 -5.32 8.56
CA PHE A 131 -7.04 -5.65 9.98
C PHE A 131 -7.23 -4.38 10.81
N ASN A 132 -8.31 -4.35 11.59
CA ASN A 132 -8.59 -3.26 12.51
C ASN A 132 -7.90 -3.51 13.87
N SER A 133 -6.60 -3.21 13.95
CA SER A 133 -5.83 -3.31 15.19
C SER A 133 -6.36 -2.35 16.25
N GLN A 134 -6.77 -2.90 17.40
CA GLN A 134 -7.22 -2.11 18.56
C GLN A 134 -6.06 -1.48 19.31
N GLU A 135 -4.92 -2.18 19.34
CA GLU A 135 -3.67 -1.73 19.97
C GLU A 135 -3.00 -0.62 19.16
N ASN A 136 -3.06 -0.70 17.83
CA ASN A 136 -2.46 0.30 16.94
C ASN A 136 -3.49 0.92 15.99
N LYS A 137 -4.21 1.92 16.52
CA LYS A 137 -5.25 2.66 15.78
C LYS A 137 -4.72 3.42 14.56
N ILE A 138 -3.45 3.85 14.59
CA ILE A 138 -2.81 4.54 13.46
C ILE A 138 -2.61 3.57 12.31
N ARG A 139 -2.04 2.39 12.58
CA ARG A 139 -1.91 1.31 11.59
C ARG A 139 -3.27 0.93 11.00
N ALA A 140 -4.29 0.79 11.85
CA ALA A 140 -5.64 0.47 11.41
C ALA A 140 -6.22 1.53 10.45
N ARG A 141 -6.06 2.82 10.78
CA ARG A 141 -6.47 3.94 9.93
C ARG A 141 -5.72 3.97 8.61
N ASN A 142 -4.39 3.81 8.64
CA ASN A 142 -3.57 3.80 7.43
C ASN A 142 -3.91 2.62 6.52
N SER A 143 -4.15 1.44 7.09
CA SER A 143 -4.56 0.25 6.34
C SER A 143 -5.92 0.42 5.70
N MET A 144 -6.88 1.03 6.41
CA MET A 144 -8.20 1.36 5.86
C MET A 144 -8.10 2.38 4.71
N ASN A 145 -7.28 3.42 4.86
CA ASN A 145 -7.06 4.42 3.80
C ASN A 145 -6.43 3.78 2.55
N LEU A 146 -5.38 2.96 2.74
CA LEU A 146 -4.76 2.21 1.64
C LEU A 146 -5.78 1.31 0.95
N ALA A 147 -6.59 0.57 1.71
CA ALA A 147 -7.62 -0.30 1.16
C ALA A 147 -8.67 0.48 0.33
N ASN A 148 -9.07 1.67 0.79
CA ASN A 148 -9.99 2.55 0.04
C ASN A 148 -9.36 3.06 -1.25
N CYS A 149 -8.10 3.49 -1.22
CA CYS A 149 -7.38 3.94 -2.42
C CYS A 149 -7.27 2.80 -3.45
N ILE A 150 -6.83 1.62 -3.03
CA ILE A 150 -6.72 0.43 -3.90
C ILE A 150 -8.08 0.10 -4.51
N LEU A 151 -9.14 0.00 -3.70
CA LEU A 151 -10.46 -0.36 -4.21
C LEU A 151 -10.97 0.69 -5.21
N SER A 152 -10.87 1.98 -4.86
CA SER A 152 -11.32 3.08 -5.73
C SER A 152 -10.64 3.03 -7.10
N ASP A 153 -9.31 2.91 -7.14
CA ASP A 153 -8.55 2.90 -8.38
C ASP A 153 -8.83 1.64 -9.22
N VAL A 154 -8.86 0.46 -8.58
CA VAL A 154 -9.12 -0.79 -9.29
C VAL A 154 -10.52 -0.82 -9.88
N ILE A 155 -11.53 -0.34 -9.14
CA ILE A 155 -12.91 -0.28 -9.65
C ILE A 155 -12.99 0.71 -10.82
N LYS A 156 -12.37 1.89 -10.71
CA LYS A 156 -12.33 2.88 -11.80
C LYS A 156 -11.70 2.33 -13.07
N LYS A 157 -10.66 1.48 -12.95
CA LYS A 157 -9.95 0.90 -14.10
C LYS A 157 -10.62 -0.33 -14.68
N THR A 158 -11.26 -1.16 -13.86
CA THR A 158 -11.84 -2.44 -14.29
C THR A 158 -13.34 -2.36 -14.57
N GLN A 159 -14.02 -1.32 -14.08
CA GLN A 159 -15.49 -1.22 -14.05
C GLN A 159 -16.16 -2.39 -13.32
N ALA A 160 -15.40 -3.17 -12.53
CA ALA A 160 -15.95 -4.27 -11.76
C ALA A 160 -16.91 -3.75 -10.68
N LYS A 161 -17.85 -4.61 -10.26
CA LYS A 161 -18.72 -4.31 -9.12
C LYS A 161 -17.88 -4.12 -7.85
N SER A 162 -18.09 -3.01 -7.15
CA SER A 162 -17.50 -2.82 -5.82
C SER A 162 -18.27 -3.63 -4.79
N ARG A 163 -17.55 -4.35 -3.93
CA ARG A 163 -18.06 -5.04 -2.75
C ARG A 163 -17.60 -4.39 -1.44
N GLY A 164 -16.89 -3.25 -1.54
CA GLY A 164 -16.48 -2.43 -0.41
C GLY A 164 -15.17 -2.86 0.27
N VAL A 165 -14.68 -1.97 1.13
CA VAL A 165 -13.58 -2.24 2.07
C VAL A 165 -14.16 -2.88 3.33
N LYS A 166 -13.55 -3.97 3.80
CA LYS A 166 -14.05 -4.78 4.91
C LYS A 166 -12.99 -5.03 5.96
N ARG A 167 -13.43 -5.25 7.20
CA ARG A 167 -12.56 -5.74 8.27
C ARG A 167 -12.38 -7.25 8.11
N GLY A 168 -11.15 -7.71 8.22
CA GLY A 168 -10.80 -9.14 8.15
C GLY A 168 -9.78 -9.50 9.22
N GLN A 169 -9.91 -10.70 9.79
CA GLN A 169 -8.95 -11.25 10.76
C GLN A 169 -7.97 -12.24 10.12
N PHE A 170 -7.62 -12.03 8.85
CA PHE A 170 -6.68 -12.92 8.16
C PHE A 170 -5.28 -12.77 8.76
N CYS A 171 -4.62 -13.89 9.04
CA CYS A 171 -3.31 -13.95 9.72
C CYS A 171 -2.29 -12.99 9.09
N VAL A 172 -2.17 -13.01 7.76
CA VAL A 172 -1.16 -12.21 7.03
C VAL A 172 -1.33 -10.71 7.14
N VAL A 173 -2.54 -10.18 7.35
CA VAL A 173 -2.73 -8.73 7.55
C VAL A 173 -2.81 -8.36 9.03
N ARG A 174 -3.06 -9.34 9.91
CA ARG A 174 -3.13 -9.14 11.35
C ARG A 174 -1.74 -9.06 11.98
N GLU A 175 -0.85 -9.97 11.59
CA GLU A 175 0.44 -10.21 12.25
C GLU A 175 1.64 -9.53 11.58
N THR A 176 1.41 -8.82 10.47
CA THR A 176 2.37 -7.89 9.86
C THR A 176 2.27 -6.50 10.45
#